data_AF-A0A0E3WX47-F1
#
_entry.id   AF-A0A0E3WX47-F1
#
_cell.length_a   1.000
_cell.length_b   1.000
_cell.length_c   1.000
_cell.angle_alpha   90.00
_cell.angle_beta   90.00
_cell.angle_gamma   90.00
#
_symmetry.space_group_name_H-M   'P 1'
#
loop_
_entity.id
_entity.type
_entity.pdbx_description
1 polymer ?
#
loop_
_entity_poly.entity_id
_entity_poly.type
_entity_poly.pdbx_seq_one_letter_code
_entity_poly.pdbx_strand_id
1 'polypeptide(L)'
;MSQAVRKPKSLSVLFFLITLIAFSIFPSPASGLTEVEVNPVNTPQGAVVLIVDGLSAPFIYPELTPHALDGTPLEKAKLKNLPIISKESARILELRAPQTFTEGGHSVLVTGNPGADSELVSFKDATIFDMLHKEGYLCIAAMERGDSWSIRAEQDAILRDENNSISNMKIVLEQPEPSSDNPEVPEGLLQVMKKTADKAPGYIKSKETREKYSGYNRWGVETACSIVEYMAKNRPEQKYLLTINVGAVDSSGHHRDNYGYVDCIECLDTDISPLYELCKKNNLAFLLTADHGMGFSKDDSKGGHQSEKFTETDEAQLVPLIVHAQDVESGIIKGKHGQEDFAPTLLGILDIPDHPRFAEGKQILLTGHVNLKVELPEKGSIELRKNVNGKDGDVKEGNVKEGNIVTSLQHDDEFLFLGLEPESSYTVRASLDSGNSLEEEEKKLTLETDSVLKFTEKGQQIEESSEDNPESSSGSGKNSTASFLKKESGKSSSNLTRLIGYLVIGLVNLAGIVIIAKILKKG
;
A
#
# COMPACT_ATOMS: atom_id res chain seq x y z
N MET A 1 -2.14 -53.20 -53.65
CA MET A 1 -2.57 -52.23 -52.61
C MET A 1 -1.37 -51.98 -51.71
N SER A 2 -0.72 -50.82 -51.84
CA SER A 2 0.51 -50.46 -51.13
C SER A 2 0.20 -49.41 -50.08
N GLN A 3 0.50 -49.69 -48.81
CA GLN A 3 0.38 -48.74 -47.70
C GLN A 3 1.62 -47.84 -47.66
N ALA A 4 1.41 -46.54 -47.88
CA ALA A 4 2.44 -45.52 -47.71
C ALA A 4 2.58 -45.14 -46.23
N VAL A 5 3.70 -45.50 -45.62
CA VAL A 5 4.13 -45.08 -44.29
C VAL A 5 4.44 -43.58 -44.34
N ARG A 6 3.62 -42.75 -43.68
CA ARG A 6 3.90 -41.32 -43.46
C ARG A 6 4.96 -41.18 -42.36
N LYS A 7 6.18 -40.77 -42.72
CA LYS A 7 7.21 -40.34 -41.77
C LYS A 7 6.74 -39.09 -41.01
N PRO A 8 6.83 -39.05 -39.66
CA PRO A 8 6.56 -37.82 -38.91
C PRO A 8 7.70 -36.81 -39.08
N LYS A 9 7.33 -35.54 -38.90
CA LYS A 9 8.03 -34.32 -39.27
C LYS A 9 9.28 -34.08 -38.41
N SER A 10 10.49 -34.35 -38.93
CA SER A 10 11.75 -34.01 -38.22
C SER A 10 11.92 -32.50 -37.96
N LEU A 11 11.26 -31.67 -38.76
CA LEU A 11 11.26 -30.22 -38.61
C LEU A 11 10.60 -29.75 -37.30
N SER A 12 9.61 -30.49 -36.79
CA SER A 12 8.87 -30.12 -35.58
C SER A 12 9.66 -30.37 -34.31
N VAL A 13 10.46 -31.45 -34.30
CA VAL A 13 11.32 -31.81 -33.17
C VAL A 13 12.51 -30.86 -33.08
N LEU A 14 13.10 -30.48 -34.22
CA LEU A 14 14.21 -29.54 -34.26
C LEU A 14 13.79 -28.13 -33.79
N PHE A 15 12.59 -27.68 -34.18
CA PHE A 15 12.07 -26.40 -33.71
C PHE A 15 11.83 -26.40 -32.19
N PHE A 16 11.26 -27.48 -31.65
CA PHE A 16 11.03 -27.66 -30.21
C PHE A 16 12.35 -27.71 -29.42
N LEU A 17 13.38 -28.38 -29.95
CA LEU A 17 14.71 -28.41 -29.35
C LEU A 17 15.37 -27.03 -29.34
N ILE A 18 15.26 -26.28 -30.44
CA ILE A 18 15.82 -24.92 -30.55
C ILE A 18 15.10 -23.96 -29.59
N THR A 19 13.78 -24.10 -29.41
CA THR A 19 13.04 -23.29 -28.41
C THR A 19 13.47 -23.67 -26.99
N LEU A 20 13.58 -24.96 -26.68
CA LEU A 20 14.03 -25.41 -25.36
C LEU A 20 15.45 -24.92 -25.03
N ILE A 21 16.34 -24.96 -26.02
CA ILE A 21 17.73 -24.46 -25.92
C ILE A 21 17.73 -22.93 -25.77
N ALA A 22 16.89 -22.20 -26.50
CA ALA A 22 16.75 -20.75 -26.32
C ALA A 22 16.26 -20.38 -24.90
N PHE A 23 15.30 -21.13 -24.35
CA PHE A 23 14.84 -20.94 -22.97
C PHE A 23 15.88 -21.32 -21.90
N SER A 24 16.88 -22.16 -22.22
CA SER A 24 17.94 -22.54 -21.28
C SER A 24 19.23 -21.73 -21.46
N ILE A 25 19.40 -21.01 -22.56
CA ILE A 25 20.53 -20.07 -22.79
C ILE A 25 20.20 -18.66 -22.27
N PHE A 26 18.91 -18.31 -22.20
CA PHE A 26 18.44 -17.04 -21.61
C PHE A 26 17.55 -17.30 -20.39
N PRO A 27 18.06 -17.86 -19.28
CA PRO A 27 17.37 -17.62 -18.03
C PRO A 27 17.29 -16.11 -17.86
N SER A 28 16.08 -15.55 -17.72
CA SER A 28 15.95 -14.23 -17.12
C SER A 28 16.79 -14.26 -15.84
N PRO A 29 17.67 -13.28 -15.59
CA PRO A 29 18.38 -13.26 -14.33
C PRO A 29 17.32 -13.30 -13.22
N ALA A 30 17.30 -14.38 -12.46
CA ALA A 30 16.67 -14.37 -11.16
C ALA A 30 17.53 -13.40 -10.34
N SER A 31 17.03 -12.18 -10.18
CA SER A 31 17.45 -11.29 -9.11
C SER A 31 17.16 -12.05 -7.82
N GLY A 32 18.20 -12.24 -7.02
CA GLY A 32 18.04 -12.80 -5.69
C GLY A 32 17.86 -11.62 -4.74
N LEU A 33 16.87 -11.74 -3.86
CA LEU A 33 16.82 -10.90 -2.68
C LEU A 33 17.57 -11.63 -1.58
N THR A 34 18.66 -11.04 -1.09
CA THR A 34 19.33 -11.51 0.13
C THR A 34 18.77 -10.76 1.34
N GLU A 35 17.98 -11.45 2.15
CA GLU A 35 17.43 -10.92 3.40
C GLU A 35 18.35 -11.23 4.60
N VAL A 36 18.58 -10.24 5.45
CA VAL A 36 19.38 -10.36 6.67
C VAL A 36 18.68 -9.69 7.83
N GLU A 37 18.32 -10.51 8.81
CA GLU A 37 17.87 -10.07 10.12
C GLU A 37 19.08 -9.64 10.96
N VAL A 38 19.27 -8.32 11.13
CA VAL A 38 20.36 -7.75 11.94
C VAL A 38 20.01 -7.83 13.42
N ASN A 39 18.76 -7.50 13.76
CA ASN A 39 18.15 -7.79 15.04
C ASN A 39 16.79 -8.45 14.81
N PRO A 40 16.31 -9.27 15.77
CA PRO A 40 15.02 -9.92 15.65
C PRO A 40 13.86 -8.95 15.44
N VAL A 41 13.05 -9.23 14.42
CA VAL A 41 11.79 -8.55 14.11
C VAL A 41 10.65 -9.57 14.16
N ASN A 42 9.48 -9.15 14.61
CA ASN A 42 8.23 -9.92 14.62
C ASN A 42 7.28 -9.36 13.56
N THR A 43 7.68 -9.47 12.30
CA THR A 43 6.87 -9.08 11.15
C THR A 43 5.50 -9.77 11.20
N PRO A 44 4.38 -9.01 11.15
CA PRO A 44 3.06 -9.60 11.02
C PRO A 44 2.93 -10.43 9.75
N GLN A 45 2.12 -11.50 9.79
CA GLN A 45 1.85 -12.34 8.62
C GLN A 45 0.92 -11.66 7.59
N GLY A 46 0.53 -10.42 7.84
CA GLY A 46 -0.50 -9.73 7.08
C GLY A 46 -1.11 -8.60 7.89
N ALA A 47 -2.05 -7.91 7.27
CA ALA A 47 -2.78 -6.81 7.91
C ALA A 47 -4.27 -6.90 7.64
N VAL A 48 -5.04 -6.47 8.63
CA VAL A 48 -6.47 -6.20 8.51
C VAL A 48 -6.69 -4.71 8.73
N VAL A 49 -7.16 -4.02 7.69
CA VAL A 49 -7.42 -2.58 7.72
C VAL A 49 -8.94 -2.36 7.72
N LEU A 50 -9.47 -1.87 8.84
CA LEU A 50 -10.85 -1.46 8.99
C LEU A 50 -10.97 0.05 8.76
N ILE A 51 -11.50 0.43 7.60
CA ILE A 51 -11.84 1.80 7.23
C ILE A 51 -13.31 2.02 7.58
N VAL A 52 -13.59 2.97 8.48
CA VAL A 52 -14.95 3.34 8.86
C VAL A 52 -15.32 4.64 8.16
N ASP A 53 -16.18 4.55 7.15
CA ASP A 53 -16.58 5.69 6.31
C ASP A 53 -17.17 6.81 7.17
N GLY A 54 -16.60 8.01 7.05
CA GLY A 54 -17.02 9.21 7.76
C GLY A 54 -16.76 9.21 9.28
N LEU A 55 -15.91 8.32 9.80
CA LEU A 55 -15.59 8.29 11.23
C LEU A 55 -14.59 9.38 11.63
N SER A 56 -15.00 10.19 12.61
CA SER A 56 -14.23 11.32 13.13
C SER A 56 -13.55 10.97 14.46
N ALA A 57 -12.24 11.22 14.56
CA ALA A 57 -11.44 10.95 15.76
C ALA A 57 -11.99 11.66 17.02
N PRO A 58 -12.40 12.95 16.98
CA PRO A 58 -13.04 13.64 18.10
C PRO A 58 -14.19 12.88 18.78
N PHE A 59 -14.95 12.06 18.04
CA PHE A 59 -16.09 11.32 18.60
C PHE A 59 -15.69 10.05 19.36
N ILE A 60 -14.46 9.55 19.17
CA ILE A 60 -13.99 8.29 19.77
C ILE A 60 -12.75 8.43 20.65
N TYR A 61 -11.96 9.48 20.45
CA TYR A 61 -10.76 9.71 21.25
C TYR A 61 -11.10 10.45 22.54
N PRO A 62 -10.61 9.98 23.70
CA PRO A 62 -10.86 10.66 24.97
C PRO A 62 -10.23 12.06 25.03
N GLU A 63 -9.13 12.31 24.30
CA GLU A 63 -8.35 13.54 24.32
C GLU A 63 -9.01 14.73 23.59
N LEU A 64 -9.88 14.47 22.63
CA LEU A 64 -10.43 15.46 21.70
C LEU A 64 -11.91 15.71 21.99
N THR A 65 -12.46 16.92 21.83
CA THR A 65 -13.91 17.14 22.01
C THR A 65 -14.53 17.54 20.66
N PRO A 66 -15.58 16.86 20.17
CA PRO A 66 -16.23 17.26 18.93
C PRO A 66 -17.08 18.51 19.14
N HIS A 67 -17.10 19.39 18.15
CA HIS A 67 -17.91 20.60 18.14
C HIS A 67 -18.73 20.71 16.86
N ALA A 68 -19.90 21.35 16.97
CA ALA A 68 -20.64 21.82 15.82
C ALA A 68 -20.01 23.10 15.24
N LEU A 69 -20.40 23.49 14.03
CA LEU A 69 -19.96 24.73 13.39
C LEU A 69 -20.27 26.00 14.20
N ASP A 70 -21.30 25.97 15.05
CA ASP A 70 -21.63 27.08 15.94
C ASP A 70 -20.83 27.09 17.27
N GLY A 71 -19.89 26.15 17.41
CA GLY A 71 -19.04 25.97 18.59
C GLY A 71 -19.67 25.16 19.72
N THR A 72 -20.90 24.65 19.54
CA THR A 72 -21.56 23.81 20.55
C THR A 72 -20.84 22.47 20.66
N PRO A 73 -20.43 22.03 21.87
CA PRO A 73 -19.88 20.69 22.05
C PRO A 73 -20.90 19.60 21.70
N LEU A 74 -20.48 18.58 20.97
CA LEU A 74 -21.30 17.44 20.58
C LEU A 74 -21.13 16.26 21.55
N GLU A 75 -22.14 15.41 21.64
CA GLU A 75 -22.05 14.16 22.43
C GLU A 75 -21.06 13.19 21.76
N LYS A 76 -20.15 12.62 22.56
CA LYS A 76 -19.25 11.54 22.13
C LYS A 76 -19.92 10.17 22.23
N ALA A 77 -19.42 9.23 21.45
CA ALA A 77 -19.79 7.83 21.59
C ALA A 77 -19.35 7.24 22.93
N LYS A 78 -20.22 6.45 23.55
CA LYS A 78 -19.94 5.71 24.79
C LYS A 78 -19.36 4.34 24.44
N LEU A 79 -18.04 4.31 24.31
CA LEU A 79 -17.29 3.15 23.87
C LEU A 79 -16.93 2.22 25.03
N LYS A 80 -17.00 0.91 24.79
CA LYS A 80 -16.59 -0.13 25.73
C LYS A 80 -15.35 -0.88 25.26
N ASN A 81 -15.26 -1.19 23.97
CA ASN A 81 -14.22 -2.05 23.41
C ASN A 81 -13.01 -1.26 22.88
N LEU A 82 -13.22 -0.17 22.14
CA LEU A 82 -12.15 0.68 21.62
C LEU A 82 -11.20 1.20 22.71
N PRO A 83 -11.66 1.60 23.91
CA PRO A 83 -10.76 1.96 25.00
C PRO A 83 -9.90 0.80 25.52
N ILE A 84 -10.34 -0.45 25.36
CA ILE A 84 -9.56 -1.65 25.70
C ILE A 84 -8.52 -1.89 24.61
N ILE A 85 -8.95 -1.90 23.34
CA ILE A 85 -8.08 -2.03 22.17
C ILE A 85 -6.96 -0.98 22.20
N SER A 86 -7.32 0.28 22.48
CA SER A 86 -6.37 1.40 22.52
C SER A 86 -5.28 1.27 23.58
N LYS A 87 -5.47 0.47 24.65
CA LYS A 87 -4.44 0.28 25.69
C LYS A 87 -3.28 -0.58 25.20
N GLU A 88 -3.54 -1.41 24.20
CA GLU A 88 -2.57 -2.34 23.62
C GLU A 88 -2.17 -1.92 22.20
N SER A 89 -2.53 -0.70 21.78
CA SER A 89 -2.35 -0.20 20.42
C SER A 89 -1.60 1.14 20.44
N ALA A 90 -0.92 1.47 19.35
CA ALA A 90 -0.55 2.84 19.05
C ALA A 90 -1.81 3.60 18.59
N ARG A 91 -1.98 4.82 19.06
CA ARG A 91 -3.06 5.73 18.65
C ARG A 91 -2.45 7.04 18.18
N ILE A 92 -2.63 7.37 16.92
CA ILE A 92 -2.19 8.65 16.36
C ILE A 92 -3.24 9.69 16.71
N LEU A 93 -2.84 10.73 17.46
CA LEU A 93 -3.77 11.70 18.00
C LEU A 93 -4.30 12.67 16.94
N GLU A 94 -3.43 13.14 16.03
CA GLU A 94 -3.78 14.08 14.97
C GLU A 94 -3.35 13.52 13.60
N LEU A 95 -4.25 12.76 12.98
CA LEU A 95 -4.14 12.34 11.57
C LEU A 95 -5.22 13.08 10.76
N ARG A 96 -4.83 13.83 9.74
CA ARG A 96 -5.75 14.66 8.95
C ARG A 96 -5.96 14.11 7.54
N ALA A 97 -7.21 13.85 7.18
CA ALA A 97 -7.61 13.57 5.80
C ALA A 97 -7.52 14.86 4.95
N PRO A 98 -6.67 14.90 3.90
CA PRO A 98 -6.57 16.06 3.01
C PRO A 98 -7.78 16.17 2.07
N GLN A 99 -8.48 15.05 1.84
CA GLN A 99 -9.69 14.97 1.03
C GLN A 99 -10.85 14.47 1.89
N THR A 100 -11.91 15.26 1.98
CA THR A 100 -13.05 14.97 2.87
C THR A 100 -14.22 14.34 2.12
N PHE A 101 -13.95 13.43 1.19
CA PHE A 101 -14.98 12.64 0.47
C PHE A 101 -14.46 11.23 0.18
N THR A 102 -15.38 10.26 0.10
CA THR A 102 -15.05 8.83 0.13
C THR A 102 -14.00 8.39 -0.89
N GLU A 103 -14.17 8.73 -2.17
CA GLU A 103 -13.23 8.30 -3.23
C GLU A 103 -11.83 8.86 -2.99
N GLY A 104 -11.71 10.15 -2.69
CA GLY A 104 -10.44 10.82 -2.42
C GLY A 104 -9.75 10.26 -1.18
N GLY A 105 -10.48 10.11 -0.06
CA GLY A 105 -9.91 9.56 1.17
C GLY A 105 -9.36 8.14 1.00
N HIS A 106 -10.07 7.27 0.27
CA HIS A 106 -9.55 5.93 -0.04
C HIS A 106 -8.34 5.97 -0.97
N SER A 107 -8.35 6.85 -1.99
CA SER A 107 -7.19 7.04 -2.87
C SER A 107 -5.96 7.51 -2.11
N VAL A 108 -6.11 8.44 -1.16
CA VAL A 108 -5.00 8.92 -0.31
C VAL A 108 -4.45 7.78 0.54
N LEU A 109 -5.32 7.01 1.21
CA LEU A 109 -4.92 5.87 2.05
C LEU A 109 -4.09 4.84 1.28
N VAL A 110 -4.49 4.48 0.06
CA VAL A 110 -3.82 3.39 -0.67
C VAL A 110 -2.61 3.84 -1.48
N THR A 111 -2.46 5.14 -1.74
CA THR A 111 -1.33 5.67 -2.54
C THR A 111 -0.28 6.39 -1.71
N GLY A 112 -0.67 6.87 -0.52
CA GLY A 112 0.15 7.76 0.28
C GLY A 112 0.37 9.13 -0.37
N ASN A 113 -0.49 9.54 -1.31
CA ASN A 113 -0.44 10.86 -1.94
C ASN A 113 -1.66 11.70 -1.53
N PRO A 114 -1.49 12.92 -0.98
CA PRO A 114 -2.60 13.72 -0.46
C PRO A 114 -3.57 14.22 -1.54
N GLY A 115 -3.11 14.32 -2.80
CA GLY A 115 -3.89 14.73 -3.95
C GLY A 115 -4.43 13.59 -4.80
N ALA A 116 -4.32 12.33 -4.36
CA ALA A 116 -4.71 11.17 -5.15
C ALA A 116 -6.21 11.11 -5.44
N ASP A 117 -6.56 10.75 -6.67
CA ASP A 117 -7.91 10.41 -7.10
C ASP A 117 -7.94 8.97 -7.63
N SER A 118 -9.06 8.53 -8.22
CA SER A 118 -9.15 7.19 -8.79
C SER A 118 -8.27 6.97 -10.02
N GLU A 119 -7.86 8.03 -10.73
CA GLU A 119 -6.96 7.92 -11.87
C GLU A 119 -5.54 7.61 -11.40
N LEU A 120 -5.04 8.33 -10.40
CA LEU A 120 -3.70 8.09 -9.83
C LEU A 120 -3.56 6.65 -9.30
N VAL A 121 -4.60 6.13 -8.64
CA VAL A 121 -4.64 4.73 -8.15
C VAL A 121 -4.40 3.72 -9.28
N SER A 122 -4.81 4.03 -10.51
CA SER A 122 -4.67 3.10 -11.64
C SER A 122 -3.28 3.08 -12.29
N PHE A 123 -2.37 3.95 -11.84
CA PHE A 123 -1.01 3.95 -12.35
C PHE A 123 -0.21 2.81 -11.76
N LYS A 124 0.66 2.23 -12.58
CA LYS A 124 1.55 1.15 -12.14
C LYS A 124 2.41 1.59 -10.96
N ASP A 125 2.55 0.72 -9.96
CA ASP A 125 3.36 0.93 -8.77
C ASP A 125 2.85 2.11 -7.90
N ALA A 126 1.60 2.54 -8.08
CA ALA A 126 1.06 3.73 -7.41
C ALA A 126 0.41 3.45 -6.05
N THR A 127 0.22 2.18 -5.70
CA THR A 127 -0.54 1.79 -4.51
C THR A 127 0.23 0.88 -3.57
N ILE A 128 -0.26 0.75 -2.33
CA ILE A 128 0.19 -0.26 -1.38
C ILE A 128 -0.02 -1.68 -1.93
N PHE A 129 -1.05 -1.90 -2.75
CA PHE A 129 -1.35 -3.23 -3.30
C PHE A 129 -0.25 -3.67 -4.26
N ASP A 130 0.23 -2.76 -5.11
CA ASP A 130 1.38 -3.02 -5.98
C ASP A 130 2.62 -3.45 -5.18
N MET A 131 2.90 -2.79 -4.05
CA MET A 131 4.06 -3.11 -3.21
C MET A 131 3.87 -4.48 -2.55
N LEU A 132 2.67 -4.74 -2.03
CA LEU A 132 2.33 -6.00 -1.38
C LEU A 132 2.33 -7.19 -2.36
N HIS A 133 1.89 -7.01 -3.59
CA HIS A 133 1.94 -8.05 -4.63
C HIS A 133 3.39 -8.46 -4.97
N LYS A 134 4.33 -7.51 -5.01
CA LYS A 134 5.78 -7.82 -5.19
C LYS A 134 6.32 -8.70 -4.05
N GLU A 135 5.78 -8.52 -2.86
CA GLU A 135 6.13 -9.29 -1.66
C GLU A 135 5.27 -10.57 -1.49
N GLY A 136 4.49 -10.94 -2.51
CA GLY A 136 3.71 -12.18 -2.54
C GLY A 136 2.45 -12.17 -1.66
N TYR A 137 1.97 -11.00 -1.26
CA TYR A 137 0.72 -10.87 -0.50
C TYR A 137 -0.49 -11.08 -1.40
N LEU A 138 -1.54 -11.65 -0.82
CA LEU A 138 -2.88 -11.65 -1.39
C LEU A 138 -3.65 -10.41 -0.90
N CYS A 139 -4.21 -9.62 -1.82
CA CYS A 139 -5.01 -8.43 -1.51
C CYS A 139 -6.50 -8.78 -1.62
N ILE A 140 -7.21 -8.76 -0.48
CA ILE A 140 -8.62 -9.15 -0.36
C ILE A 140 -9.41 -7.96 0.19
N ALA A 141 -10.64 -7.77 -0.28
CA ALA A 141 -11.49 -6.70 0.24
C ALA A 141 -12.94 -7.10 0.53
N ALA A 142 -13.53 -6.45 1.55
CA ALA A 142 -14.96 -6.47 1.85
C ALA A 142 -15.45 -5.02 2.04
N MET A 143 -16.09 -4.48 1.02
CA MET A 143 -16.32 -3.06 0.84
C MET A 143 -17.82 -2.73 0.84
N GLU A 144 -18.30 -2.02 1.85
CA GLU A 144 -19.63 -1.43 1.83
C GLU A 144 -19.69 -0.14 1.00
N ARG A 145 -18.59 0.61 0.98
CA ARG A 145 -18.32 1.86 0.25
C ARG A 145 -16.86 1.87 -0.21
N GLY A 146 -16.44 2.95 -0.90
CA GLY A 146 -15.03 3.15 -1.27
C GLY A 146 -14.50 2.20 -2.35
N ASP A 147 -15.38 1.48 -3.05
CA ASP A 147 -15.06 0.47 -4.07
C ASP A 147 -14.96 1.09 -5.49
N SER A 148 -14.22 2.20 -5.62
CA SER A 148 -13.95 2.80 -6.93
C SER A 148 -13.36 1.76 -7.88
N TRP A 149 -13.59 1.92 -9.19
CA TRP A 149 -13.16 0.90 -10.17
C TRP A 149 -11.66 0.58 -10.08
N SER A 150 -10.82 1.58 -9.78
CA SER A 150 -9.37 1.43 -9.68
C SER A 150 -9.00 0.68 -8.41
N ILE A 151 -9.60 1.01 -7.26
CA ILE A 151 -9.40 0.22 -6.02
C ILE A 151 -9.82 -1.23 -6.21
N ARG A 152 -10.95 -1.46 -6.91
CA ARG A 152 -11.42 -2.82 -7.22
C ARG A 152 -10.42 -3.59 -8.07
N ALA A 153 -9.76 -2.93 -9.04
CA ALA A 153 -8.81 -3.57 -9.93
C ALA A 153 -7.52 -4.05 -9.23
N GLU A 154 -7.17 -3.42 -8.11
CA GLU A 154 -6.01 -3.78 -7.28
C GLU A 154 -6.25 -5.00 -6.37
N GLN A 155 -7.49 -5.47 -6.23
CA GLN A 155 -7.81 -6.60 -5.36
C GLN A 155 -7.71 -7.93 -6.13
N ASP A 156 -7.25 -8.98 -5.47
CA ASP A 156 -7.30 -10.34 -6.01
C ASP A 156 -8.71 -10.95 -5.84
N ALA A 157 -9.41 -10.58 -4.76
CA ALA A 157 -10.82 -10.90 -4.56
C ALA A 157 -11.52 -9.81 -3.74
N ILE A 158 -12.70 -9.38 -4.18
CA ILE A 158 -13.46 -8.31 -3.52
C ILE A 158 -14.94 -8.65 -3.39
N LEU A 159 -15.49 -8.43 -2.20
CA LEU A 159 -16.93 -8.30 -1.96
C LEU A 159 -17.30 -6.82 -1.95
N ARG A 160 -18.33 -6.43 -2.71
CA ARG A 160 -18.81 -5.04 -2.73
C ARG A 160 -20.32 -4.93 -2.74
N ASP A 161 -20.88 -3.88 -2.14
CA ASP A 161 -22.31 -3.56 -2.27
C ASP A 161 -22.62 -2.87 -3.59
N GLU A 162 -23.12 -3.63 -4.56
CA GLU A 162 -23.45 -3.12 -5.90
C GLU A 162 -24.48 -1.99 -5.88
N ASN A 163 -25.38 -1.99 -4.89
CA ASN A 163 -26.45 -0.99 -4.79
C ASN A 163 -26.03 0.26 -4.01
N ASN A 164 -24.88 0.22 -3.34
CA ASN A 164 -24.40 1.31 -2.50
C ASN A 164 -25.50 1.80 -1.51
N SER A 165 -26.21 0.88 -0.84
CA SER A 165 -27.46 1.20 -0.13
C SER A 165 -27.75 0.31 1.09
N ILE A 166 -27.80 0.93 2.27
CA ILE A 166 -28.16 0.29 3.55
C ILE A 166 -29.56 -0.34 3.51
N SER A 167 -30.48 0.21 2.71
CA SER A 167 -31.85 -0.30 2.64
C SER A 167 -32.03 -1.41 1.61
N ASN A 168 -31.04 -1.62 0.74
CA ASN A 168 -31.11 -2.60 -0.35
C ASN A 168 -29.73 -3.19 -0.64
N MET A 169 -29.06 -3.70 0.38
CA MET A 169 -27.71 -4.26 0.25
C MET A 169 -27.71 -5.46 -0.69
N LYS A 170 -26.85 -5.40 -1.73
CA LYS A 170 -26.60 -6.49 -2.68
C LYS A 170 -25.11 -6.68 -2.84
N ILE A 171 -24.58 -7.64 -2.10
CA ILE A 171 -23.16 -7.96 -2.16
C ILE A 171 -22.87 -8.86 -3.36
N VAL A 172 -21.90 -8.45 -4.17
CA VAL A 172 -21.35 -9.22 -5.28
C VAL A 172 -19.89 -9.58 -5.00
N LEU A 173 -19.48 -10.77 -5.45
CA LEU A 173 -18.09 -11.21 -5.43
C LEU A 173 -17.50 -10.98 -6.81
N GLU A 174 -16.38 -10.27 -6.87
CA GLU A 174 -15.60 -10.04 -8.07
C GLU A 174 -14.17 -10.54 -7.87
N GLN A 175 -13.59 -11.06 -8.95
CA GLN A 175 -12.17 -11.38 -9.09
C GLN A 175 -11.70 -10.66 -10.35
N PRO A 176 -11.00 -9.52 -10.23
CA PRO A 176 -10.32 -8.88 -11.35
C PRO A 176 -9.40 -9.87 -12.07
N GLU A 177 -9.03 -9.57 -13.32
CA GLU A 177 -8.17 -10.47 -14.08
C GLU A 177 -6.82 -10.62 -13.36
N PRO A 178 -6.43 -11.84 -12.96
CA PRO A 178 -5.21 -12.03 -12.20
C PRO A 178 -4.01 -11.68 -13.08
N SER A 179 -3.11 -10.86 -12.54
CA SER A 179 -1.76 -10.74 -13.08
C SER A 179 -1.08 -12.12 -12.98
N SER A 180 -0.19 -12.46 -13.91
CA SER A 180 0.55 -13.73 -13.87
C SER A 180 1.44 -13.87 -12.63
N ASP A 181 1.72 -12.75 -11.97
CA ASP A 181 2.69 -12.63 -10.91
C ASP A 181 2.00 -12.59 -9.53
N ASN A 182 0.67 -12.46 -9.49
CA ASN A 182 -0.12 -12.42 -8.26
C ASN A 182 -0.37 -13.83 -7.69
N PRO A 183 -0.47 -13.97 -6.35
CA PRO A 183 -0.88 -15.23 -5.72
C PRO A 183 -2.27 -15.69 -6.16
N GLU A 184 -2.42 -17.00 -6.40
CA GLU A 184 -3.73 -17.57 -6.74
C GLU A 184 -4.70 -17.49 -5.55
N VAL A 185 -5.89 -16.90 -5.76
CA VAL A 185 -6.95 -16.86 -4.75
C VAL A 185 -7.44 -18.29 -4.45
N PRO A 186 -7.39 -18.75 -3.19
CA PRO A 186 -7.86 -20.09 -2.85
C PRO A 186 -9.36 -20.28 -3.14
N GLU A 187 -9.74 -21.33 -3.85
CA GLU A 187 -11.16 -21.66 -4.13
C GLU A 187 -12.03 -21.74 -2.86
N GLY A 188 -11.48 -22.27 -1.76
CA GLY A 188 -12.18 -22.30 -0.47
C GLY A 188 -12.45 -20.92 0.12
N LEU A 189 -11.59 -19.93 -0.15
CA LEU A 189 -11.79 -18.54 0.26
C LEU A 189 -12.95 -17.93 -0.54
N LEU A 190 -12.98 -18.16 -1.86
CA LEU A 190 -14.08 -17.72 -2.72
C LEU A 190 -15.43 -18.27 -2.25
N GLN A 191 -15.47 -19.52 -1.78
CA GLN A 191 -16.68 -20.13 -1.20
C GLN A 191 -17.10 -19.45 0.11
N VAL A 192 -16.14 -19.10 0.98
CA VAL A 192 -16.41 -18.33 2.20
C VAL A 192 -17.00 -16.97 1.85
N MET A 193 -16.34 -16.23 0.95
CA MET A 193 -16.79 -14.91 0.50
C MET A 193 -18.16 -14.97 -0.18
N LYS A 194 -18.41 -15.97 -1.02
CA LYS A 194 -19.72 -16.16 -1.66
C LYS A 194 -20.82 -16.43 -0.63
N LYS A 195 -20.53 -17.25 0.39
CA LYS A 195 -21.47 -17.57 1.46
C LYS A 195 -21.78 -16.34 2.33
N THR A 196 -20.82 -15.48 2.62
CA THR A 196 -21.07 -14.24 3.37
C THR A 196 -21.85 -13.23 2.53
N ALA A 197 -21.56 -13.12 1.23
CA ALA A 197 -22.34 -12.31 0.29
C ALA A 197 -23.82 -12.74 0.22
N ASP A 198 -24.09 -14.04 0.11
CA ASP A 198 -25.46 -14.56 0.04
C ASP A 198 -26.27 -14.32 1.33
N LYS A 199 -25.59 -14.20 2.47
CA LYS A 199 -26.21 -13.88 3.78
C LYS A 199 -26.45 -12.39 3.99
N ALA A 200 -25.74 -11.52 3.26
CA ALA A 200 -25.73 -10.08 3.51
C ALA A 200 -27.15 -9.48 3.60
N PRO A 201 -28.11 -9.75 2.69
CA PRO A 201 -29.44 -9.15 2.79
C PRO A 201 -30.18 -9.47 4.10
N GLY A 202 -29.78 -10.54 4.81
CA GLY A 202 -30.27 -10.92 6.13
C GLY A 202 -29.98 -9.90 7.23
N TYR A 203 -28.85 -9.20 7.15
CA TYR A 203 -28.39 -8.27 8.19
C TYR A 203 -29.23 -6.99 8.26
N ILE A 204 -29.81 -6.56 7.14
CA ILE A 204 -30.59 -5.31 7.03
C ILE A 204 -32.10 -5.53 7.04
N LYS A 205 -32.59 -6.73 7.38
CA LYS A 205 -34.02 -7.06 7.37
C LYS A 205 -34.83 -6.35 8.45
N SER A 206 -34.18 -5.88 9.52
CA SER A 206 -34.88 -5.22 10.62
C SER A 206 -35.61 -3.97 10.12
N LYS A 207 -36.82 -3.76 10.64
CA LYS A 207 -37.55 -2.51 10.45
C LYS A 207 -37.09 -1.42 11.41
N GLU A 208 -36.41 -1.80 12.48
CA GLU A 208 -35.80 -0.86 13.41
C GLU A 208 -34.56 -0.24 12.79
N THR A 209 -34.51 1.09 12.75
CA THR A 209 -33.44 1.83 12.08
C THR A 209 -32.07 1.54 12.69
N ARG A 210 -31.94 1.52 14.03
CA ARG A 210 -30.68 1.23 14.71
C ARG A 210 -30.12 -0.13 14.30
N GLU A 211 -30.93 -1.18 14.42
CA GLU A 211 -30.56 -2.55 14.04
C GLU A 211 -30.22 -2.69 12.55
N LYS A 212 -30.90 -1.96 11.67
CA LYS A 212 -30.60 -1.99 10.23
C LYS A 212 -29.21 -1.42 9.93
N TYR A 213 -28.90 -0.25 10.49
CA TYR A 213 -27.60 0.41 10.27
C TYR A 213 -26.46 -0.36 10.93
N SER A 214 -26.66 -0.82 12.17
CA SER A 214 -25.71 -1.72 12.85
C SER A 214 -25.52 -3.02 12.07
N GLY A 215 -26.59 -3.62 11.57
CA GLY A 215 -26.54 -4.83 10.77
C GLY A 215 -25.71 -4.67 9.49
N TYR A 216 -25.79 -3.51 8.84
CA TYR A 216 -24.96 -3.21 7.66
C TYR A 216 -23.47 -3.33 8.01
N ASN A 217 -22.95 -2.51 8.94
CA ASN A 217 -21.55 -2.60 9.40
C ASN A 217 -21.17 -4.00 9.95
N ARG A 218 -22.07 -4.65 10.69
CA ARG A 218 -21.84 -5.98 11.25
C ARG A 218 -21.57 -7.02 10.17
N TRP A 219 -22.20 -6.90 8.99
CA TRP A 219 -21.90 -7.76 7.85
C TRP A 219 -20.43 -7.63 7.42
N GLY A 220 -19.91 -6.41 7.28
CA GLY A 220 -18.50 -6.18 6.93
C GLY A 220 -17.54 -6.81 7.95
N VAL A 221 -17.78 -6.56 9.25
CA VAL A 221 -16.94 -7.09 10.33
C VAL A 221 -17.00 -8.62 10.44
N GLU A 222 -18.19 -9.23 10.42
CA GLU A 222 -18.31 -10.70 10.50
C GLU A 222 -17.78 -11.40 9.24
N THR A 223 -17.87 -10.75 8.08
CA THR A 223 -17.25 -11.22 6.84
C THR A 223 -15.74 -11.25 6.99
N ALA A 224 -15.15 -10.19 7.54
CA ALA A 224 -13.72 -10.15 7.81
C ALA A 224 -13.27 -11.26 8.78
N CYS A 225 -14.00 -11.46 9.88
CA CYS A 225 -13.76 -12.59 10.79
C CYS A 225 -13.74 -13.92 10.05
N SER A 226 -14.72 -14.15 9.16
CA SER A 226 -14.81 -15.39 8.38
C SER A 226 -13.63 -15.59 7.43
N ILE A 227 -13.12 -14.51 6.82
CA ILE A 227 -11.94 -14.54 5.95
C ILE A 227 -10.69 -14.84 6.78
N VAL A 228 -10.47 -14.13 7.88
CA VAL A 228 -9.31 -14.34 8.78
C VAL A 228 -9.29 -15.76 9.32
N GLU A 229 -10.43 -16.29 9.79
CA GLU A 229 -10.55 -17.68 10.25
C GLU A 229 -10.21 -18.70 9.16
N TYR A 230 -10.65 -18.43 7.92
CA TYR A 230 -10.32 -19.29 6.79
C TYR A 230 -8.82 -19.26 6.49
N MET A 231 -8.22 -18.07 6.39
CA MET A 231 -6.81 -17.90 6.07
C MET A 231 -5.93 -18.55 7.14
N ALA A 232 -6.16 -18.24 8.41
CA ALA A 232 -5.42 -18.82 9.53
C ALA A 232 -5.46 -20.36 9.54
N LYS A 233 -6.61 -20.96 9.20
CA LYS A 233 -6.78 -22.41 9.24
C LYS A 233 -6.24 -23.13 8.00
N ASN A 234 -6.42 -22.55 6.82
CA ASN A 234 -6.24 -23.25 5.55
C ASN A 234 -5.04 -22.76 4.74
N ARG A 235 -4.54 -21.55 5.05
CA ARG A 235 -3.42 -20.89 4.37
C ARG A 235 -2.54 -20.11 5.38
N PRO A 236 -2.04 -20.74 6.47
CA PRO A 236 -1.33 -20.03 7.55
C PRO A 236 -0.06 -19.30 7.11
N GLU A 237 0.60 -19.76 6.04
CA GLU A 237 1.83 -19.15 5.50
C GLU A 237 1.55 -18.09 4.41
N GLN A 238 0.30 -17.95 3.95
CA GLN A 238 -0.02 -17.00 2.90
C GLN A 238 -0.16 -15.61 3.53
N LYS A 239 0.75 -14.72 3.17
CA LYS A 239 0.64 -13.31 3.54
C LYS A 239 -0.57 -12.67 2.85
N TYR A 240 -1.27 -11.77 3.54
CA TYR A 240 -2.42 -11.08 2.95
C TYR A 240 -2.71 -9.72 3.58
N LEU A 241 -3.28 -8.83 2.78
CA LEU A 241 -3.95 -7.62 3.23
C LEU A 241 -5.46 -7.83 3.07
N LEU A 242 -6.20 -7.63 4.17
CA LEU A 242 -7.65 -7.60 4.16
C LEU A 242 -8.14 -6.17 4.40
N THR A 243 -8.64 -5.52 3.35
CA THR A 243 -9.25 -4.19 3.43
C THR A 243 -10.75 -4.31 3.68
N ILE A 244 -11.24 -3.63 4.70
CA ILE A 244 -12.66 -3.64 5.06
C ILE A 244 -13.12 -2.19 5.07
N ASN A 245 -14.16 -1.88 4.33
CA ASN A 245 -14.86 -0.60 4.47
C ASN A 245 -16.26 -0.85 5.03
N VAL A 246 -16.61 -0.13 6.11
CA VAL A 246 -17.96 -0.11 6.67
C VAL A 246 -18.57 1.30 6.59
N GLY A 247 -19.78 1.40 6.03
CA GLY A 247 -20.37 2.65 5.53
C GLY A 247 -21.53 3.23 6.34
N ALA A 248 -22.02 2.52 7.37
CA ALA A 248 -23.22 2.97 8.06
C ALA A 248 -23.01 4.20 8.94
N VAL A 249 -21.77 4.49 9.37
CA VAL A 249 -21.45 5.66 10.21
C VAL A 249 -21.68 6.95 9.41
N ASP A 250 -21.03 7.13 8.26
CA ASP A 250 -21.27 8.24 7.33
C ASP A 250 -22.77 8.38 6.98
N SER A 251 -23.38 7.29 6.52
CA SER A 251 -24.79 7.29 6.14
C SER A 251 -25.72 7.65 7.30
N SER A 252 -25.35 7.33 8.54
CA SER A 252 -26.11 7.72 9.73
C SER A 252 -25.95 9.22 9.99
N GLY A 253 -24.75 9.78 9.87
CA GLY A 253 -24.52 11.23 9.98
C GLY A 253 -25.35 12.04 8.99
N HIS A 254 -25.41 11.63 7.72
CA HIS A 254 -26.21 12.33 6.69
C HIS A 254 -27.73 12.22 6.88
N HIS A 255 -28.21 11.10 7.42
CA HIS A 255 -29.64 10.79 7.37
C HIS A 255 -30.35 10.78 8.73
N ARG A 256 -29.59 10.55 9.80
CA ARG A 256 -30.09 10.32 11.17
C ARG A 256 -29.46 11.27 12.18
N ASP A 257 -28.91 12.39 11.72
CA ASP A 257 -28.31 13.45 12.54
C ASP A 257 -27.16 12.98 13.46
N ASN A 258 -26.68 13.86 14.32
CA ASN A 258 -25.58 13.59 15.24
C ASN A 258 -25.89 12.45 16.22
N TYR A 259 -27.15 12.33 16.70
CA TYR A 259 -27.52 11.23 17.58
C TYR A 259 -27.40 9.89 16.84
N GLY A 260 -27.92 9.80 15.61
CA GLY A 260 -27.79 8.61 14.79
C GLY A 260 -26.34 8.26 14.46
N TYR A 261 -25.48 9.26 14.23
CA TYR A 261 -24.05 9.08 14.00
C TYR A 261 -23.37 8.41 15.20
N VAL A 262 -23.54 9.00 16.39
CA VAL A 262 -23.01 8.48 17.66
C VAL A 262 -23.53 7.08 17.97
N ASP A 263 -24.84 6.88 17.83
CA ASP A 263 -25.54 5.60 17.97
C ASP A 263 -24.93 4.48 17.10
N CYS A 264 -24.55 4.81 15.87
CA CYS A 264 -23.95 3.87 14.94
C CYS A 264 -22.50 3.52 15.32
N ILE A 265 -21.72 4.50 15.79
CA ILE A 265 -20.36 4.29 16.31
C ILE A 265 -20.39 3.35 17.52
N GLU A 266 -21.31 3.55 18.46
CA GLU A 266 -21.47 2.69 19.64
C GLU A 266 -21.85 1.24 19.28
N CYS A 267 -22.67 1.06 18.23
CA CYS A 267 -22.96 -0.28 17.71
C CYS A 267 -21.71 -0.93 17.13
N LEU A 268 -20.96 -0.21 16.28
CA LEU A 268 -19.74 -0.71 15.67
C LEU A 268 -18.69 -1.08 16.73
N ASP A 269 -18.51 -0.27 17.77
CA ASP A 269 -17.63 -0.57 18.91
C ASP A 269 -17.94 -1.95 19.52
N THR A 270 -19.21 -2.34 19.58
CA THR A 270 -19.61 -3.66 20.08
C THR A 270 -19.19 -4.79 19.14
N ASP A 271 -19.28 -4.57 17.83
CA ASP A 271 -19.08 -5.59 16.80
C ASP A 271 -17.58 -5.83 16.47
N ILE A 272 -16.68 -4.86 16.70
CA ILE A 272 -15.25 -4.98 16.28
C ILE A 272 -14.39 -5.93 17.12
N SER A 273 -14.76 -6.23 18.36
CA SER A 273 -13.89 -6.94 19.31
C SER A 273 -13.46 -8.34 18.82
N PRO A 274 -14.35 -9.19 18.25
CA PRO A 274 -13.95 -10.48 17.71
C PRO A 274 -12.90 -10.38 16.60
N LEU A 275 -12.99 -9.37 15.73
CA LEU A 275 -12.03 -9.18 14.64
C LEU A 275 -10.64 -8.84 15.19
N TYR A 276 -10.58 -7.91 16.16
CA TYR A 276 -9.34 -7.54 16.83
C TYR A 276 -8.65 -8.75 17.49
N GLU A 277 -9.40 -9.56 18.25
CA GLU A 277 -8.86 -10.76 18.90
C GLU A 277 -8.39 -11.82 17.90
N LEU A 278 -9.09 -11.95 16.76
CA LEU A 278 -8.63 -12.82 15.67
C LEU A 278 -7.32 -12.32 15.05
N CYS A 279 -7.15 -11.01 14.87
CA CYS A 279 -5.90 -10.46 14.35
C CYS A 279 -4.72 -10.79 15.27
N LYS A 280 -4.88 -10.52 16.57
CA LYS A 280 -3.87 -10.83 17.60
C LYS A 280 -3.47 -12.30 17.60
N LYS A 281 -4.46 -13.18 17.64
CA LYS A 281 -4.24 -14.62 17.74
C LYS A 281 -3.46 -15.18 16.54
N ASN A 282 -3.59 -14.55 15.37
CA ASN A 282 -3.01 -15.03 14.12
C ASN A 282 -1.83 -14.17 13.65
N ASN A 283 -1.23 -13.35 14.54
CA ASN A 283 -0.11 -12.47 14.23
C ASN A 283 -0.36 -11.56 13.01
N LEU A 284 -1.53 -10.92 12.97
CA LEU A 284 -1.88 -9.93 11.94
C LEU A 284 -1.86 -8.54 12.56
N ALA A 285 -1.37 -7.57 11.79
CA ALA A 285 -1.57 -6.17 12.15
C ALA A 285 -3.06 -5.83 12.05
N PHE A 286 -3.61 -5.18 13.09
CA PHE A 286 -4.96 -4.63 13.07
C PHE A 286 -4.87 -3.11 13.02
N LEU A 287 -5.46 -2.51 12.00
CA LEU A 287 -5.52 -1.07 11.81
C LEU A 287 -6.98 -0.63 11.72
N LEU A 288 -7.36 0.38 12.49
CA LEU A 288 -8.65 1.07 12.37
C LEU A 288 -8.41 2.51 11.96
N THR A 289 -9.02 2.93 10.85
CA THR A 289 -8.96 4.31 10.35
C THR A 289 -10.26 4.74 9.69
N ALA A 290 -10.25 5.90 9.04
CA ALA A 290 -11.36 6.43 8.25
C ALA A 290 -10.81 7.12 7.00
N ASP A 291 -11.65 7.22 5.98
CA ASP A 291 -11.40 7.98 4.75
C ASP A 291 -11.59 9.49 4.97
N HIS A 292 -12.57 9.88 5.78
CA HIS A 292 -12.78 11.23 6.27
C HIS A 292 -13.63 11.21 7.55
N GLY A 293 -13.82 12.38 8.16
CA GLY A 293 -14.72 12.57 9.30
C GLY A 293 -16.11 13.08 8.90
N MET A 294 -16.87 13.58 9.88
CA MET A 294 -18.22 14.10 9.72
C MET A 294 -18.43 15.33 10.61
N GLY A 295 -18.68 16.48 10.00
CA GLY A 295 -19.01 17.72 10.70
C GLY A 295 -20.52 17.96 10.82
N PHE A 296 -20.94 18.67 11.86
CA PHE A 296 -22.35 19.00 12.11
C PHE A 296 -22.53 20.51 12.26
N SER A 297 -23.61 21.07 11.71
CA SER A 297 -23.87 22.51 11.86
C SER A 297 -24.37 22.87 13.26
N LYS A 298 -25.08 21.95 13.91
CA LYS A 298 -25.64 21.97 15.27
C LYS A 298 -25.78 20.55 15.82
N ASP A 299 -26.07 20.42 17.11
CA ASP A 299 -26.27 19.13 17.80
C ASP A 299 -27.45 18.30 17.29
N ASP A 300 -28.48 18.93 16.70
CA ASP A 300 -29.66 18.27 16.12
C ASP A 300 -29.65 18.22 14.58
N SER A 301 -28.51 18.55 13.97
CA SER A 301 -28.40 18.68 12.51
C SER A 301 -27.92 17.42 11.82
N LYS A 302 -28.22 17.31 10.52
CA LYS A 302 -27.57 16.34 9.63
C LYS A 302 -26.12 16.76 9.37
N GLY A 303 -25.25 15.76 9.30
CA GLY A 303 -23.83 15.96 9.05
C GLY A 303 -23.50 16.32 7.61
N GLY A 304 -22.25 16.72 7.40
CA GLY A 304 -21.61 16.78 6.10
C GLY A 304 -20.09 16.86 6.23
N HIS A 305 -19.40 16.63 5.12
CA HIS A 305 -17.93 16.53 5.09
C HIS A 305 -17.33 17.34 3.92
N GLN A 306 -17.88 17.18 2.72
CA GLN A 306 -17.29 17.76 1.49
C GLN A 306 -17.63 19.22 1.16
N SER A 307 -18.66 19.81 1.76
CA SER A 307 -19.04 21.20 1.41
C SER A 307 -18.06 22.21 2.02
N GLU A 308 -17.92 23.39 1.42
CA GLU A 308 -17.02 24.48 1.87
C GLU A 308 -17.08 24.74 3.39
N LYS A 309 -18.28 24.71 3.99
CA LYS A 309 -18.44 24.93 5.44
C LYS A 309 -17.98 23.79 6.35
N PHE A 310 -17.69 22.60 5.80
CA PHE A 310 -17.32 21.39 6.56
C PHE A 310 -15.89 20.92 6.23
N THR A 311 -15.42 21.08 4.99
CA THR A 311 -14.19 20.42 4.52
C THR A 311 -12.90 20.81 5.25
N GLU A 312 -12.89 21.91 5.98
CA GLU A 312 -11.73 22.39 6.75
C GLU A 312 -11.92 22.21 8.27
N THR A 313 -13.02 21.61 8.72
CA THR A 313 -13.25 21.42 10.16
C THR A 313 -12.47 20.24 10.71
N ASP A 314 -12.13 20.32 11.99
CA ASP A 314 -11.51 19.21 12.71
C ASP A 314 -12.38 17.96 12.67
N GLU A 315 -13.70 18.10 12.77
CA GLU A 315 -14.64 16.98 12.72
C GLU A 315 -14.63 16.27 11.36
N ALA A 316 -14.36 16.96 10.26
CA ALA A 316 -14.31 16.39 8.91
C ALA A 316 -12.91 15.88 8.52
N GLN A 317 -11.85 16.46 9.07
CA GLN A 317 -10.46 16.13 8.72
C GLN A 317 -9.79 15.19 9.71
N LEU A 318 -10.01 15.33 11.03
CA LEU A 318 -9.36 14.47 12.02
C LEU A 318 -9.99 13.08 12.00
N VAL A 319 -9.27 12.15 11.39
CA VAL A 319 -9.63 10.75 11.29
C VAL A 319 -8.84 9.93 12.31
N PRO A 320 -9.39 8.81 12.82
CA PRO A 320 -8.64 7.96 13.72
C PRO A 320 -7.57 7.16 12.96
N LEU A 321 -6.52 6.79 13.68
CA LEU A 321 -5.61 5.71 13.32
C LEU A 321 -5.19 5.01 14.61
N ILE A 322 -5.71 3.79 14.79
CA ILE A 322 -5.39 2.90 15.90
C ILE A 322 -4.73 1.67 15.30
N VAL A 323 -3.52 1.36 15.74
CA VAL A 323 -2.67 0.31 15.17
C VAL A 323 -2.23 -0.65 16.26
N HIS A 324 -2.45 -1.94 16.03
CA HIS A 324 -1.94 -3.01 16.86
C HIS A 324 -1.15 -4.01 16.00
N ALA A 325 0.08 -4.29 16.40
CA ALA A 325 0.90 -5.40 15.92
C ALA A 325 1.88 -5.79 17.02
N GLN A 326 2.55 -6.94 16.90
CA GLN A 326 3.43 -7.45 17.95
C GLN A 326 4.60 -6.50 18.25
N ASP A 327 5.18 -5.88 17.22
CA ASP A 327 6.32 -4.94 17.33
C ASP A 327 5.91 -3.47 17.44
N VAL A 328 4.61 -3.18 17.45
CA VAL A 328 4.12 -1.80 17.59
C VAL A 328 4.04 -1.42 19.05
N GLU A 329 4.72 -0.33 19.42
CA GLU A 329 4.66 0.19 20.78
C GLU A 329 3.28 0.80 21.09
N SER A 330 2.65 0.31 22.17
CA SER A 330 1.36 0.87 22.62
C SER A 330 1.55 2.28 23.20
N GLY A 331 0.69 3.21 22.82
CA GLY A 331 0.78 4.58 23.32
C GLY A 331 0.01 5.59 22.48
N ILE A 332 0.06 6.85 22.91
CA ILE A 332 -0.50 7.97 22.15
C ILE A 332 0.64 8.65 21.43
N ILE A 333 0.61 8.60 20.10
CA ILE A 333 1.57 9.30 19.25
C ILE A 333 1.02 10.71 18.99
N LYS A 334 1.84 11.70 19.33
CA LYS A 334 1.53 13.13 19.16
C LYS A 334 2.38 13.68 18.03
N GLY A 335 1.87 14.71 17.39
CA GLY A 335 2.44 15.26 16.17
C GLY A 335 1.34 15.45 15.15
N LYS A 336 1.58 16.32 14.17
CA LYS A 336 0.64 16.52 13.06
C LYS A 336 1.02 15.55 11.95
N HIS A 337 0.08 14.68 11.60
CA HIS A 337 0.25 13.69 10.56
C HIS A 337 -0.84 13.86 9.51
N GLY A 338 -0.52 13.54 8.26
CA GLY A 338 -1.47 13.51 7.15
C GLY A 338 -1.94 12.09 6.87
N GLN A 339 -3.15 11.91 6.35
CA GLN A 339 -3.66 10.59 5.97
C GLN A 339 -2.76 9.92 4.91
N GLU A 340 -2.03 10.71 4.12
CA GLU A 340 -0.99 10.26 3.21
C GLU A 340 0.13 9.47 3.91
N ASP A 341 0.36 9.68 5.21
CA ASP A 341 1.33 8.93 6.02
C ASP A 341 0.89 7.47 6.26
N PHE A 342 -0.38 7.13 6.00
CA PHE A 342 -0.93 5.79 6.27
C PHE A 342 -0.22 4.69 5.47
N ALA A 343 -0.10 4.84 4.15
CA ALA A 343 0.51 3.85 3.27
C ALA A 343 1.95 3.49 3.67
N PRO A 344 2.89 4.46 3.81
CA PRO A 344 4.25 4.15 4.25
C PRO A 344 4.29 3.61 5.68
N THR A 345 3.38 4.04 6.57
CA THR A 345 3.28 3.48 7.92
C THR A 345 2.87 2.01 7.91
N LEU A 346 1.87 1.63 7.09
CA LEU A 346 1.43 0.24 6.95
C LEU A 346 2.55 -0.64 6.38
N LEU A 347 3.26 -0.17 5.36
CA LEU A 347 4.37 -0.92 4.76
C LEU A 347 5.53 -1.11 5.76
N GLY A 348 5.86 -0.08 6.54
CA GLY A 348 6.85 -0.18 7.61
C GLY A 348 6.46 -1.16 8.73
N ILE A 349 5.17 -1.24 9.10
CA ILE A 349 4.69 -2.27 10.06
C ILE A 349 4.86 -3.69 9.50
N LEU A 350 4.81 -3.83 8.18
CA LEU A 350 4.96 -5.11 7.46
C LEU A 350 6.42 -5.38 7.05
N ASP A 351 7.36 -4.56 7.51
CA ASP A 351 8.79 -4.62 7.19
C ASP A 351 9.10 -4.57 5.68
N ILE A 352 8.35 -3.75 4.94
CA ILE A 352 8.51 -3.51 3.50
C ILE A 352 9.03 -2.08 3.30
N PRO A 353 10.34 -1.89 3.00
CA PRO A 353 10.91 -0.55 2.83
C PRO A 353 10.48 0.16 1.54
N ASP A 354 10.03 -0.59 0.54
CA ASP A 354 9.51 -0.03 -0.70
C ASP A 354 8.24 0.80 -0.44
N HIS A 355 8.01 1.81 -1.28
CA HIS A 355 6.87 2.70 -1.16
C HIS A 355 6.17 2.90 -2.51
N PRO A 356 4.88 3.27 -2.52
CA PRO A 356 4.20 3.63 -3.74
C PRO A 356 4.93 4.76 -4.47
N ARG A 357 4.97 4.69 -5.80
CA ARG A 357 5.75 5.56 -6.68
C ARG A 357 5.46 7.05 -6.49
N PHE A 358 4.22 7.39 -6.17
CA PHE A 358 3.75 8.77 -6.03
C PHE A 358 3.49 9.15 -4.57
N ALA A 359 3.90 8.32 -3.60
CA ALA A 359 3.73 8.63 -2.20
C ALA A 359 4.48 9.92 -1.83
N GLU A 360 3.80 10.80 -1.10
CA GLU A 360 4.35 12.02 -0.50
C GLU A 360 4.31 11.96 1.04
N GLY A 361 3.47 11.08 1.60
CA GLY A 361 3.43 10.83 3.03
C GLY A 361 4.71 10.19 3.55
N LYS A 362 4.93 10.34 4.86
CA LYS A 362 6.10 9.83 5.57
C LYS A 362 5.68 8.73 6.55
N GLN A 363 6.52 7.71 6.71
CA GLN A 363 6.27 6.67 7.70
C GLN A 363 6.21 7.30 9.10
N ILE A 364 5.13 7.03 9.83
CA ILE A 364 5.08 7.24 11.28
C ILE A 364 5.77 6.02 11.90
N LEU A 365 6.94 6.21 12.50
CA LEU A 365 7.67 5.11 13.12
C LEU A 365 6.91 4.60 14.35
N LEU A 366 6.31 3.42 14.23
CA LEU A 366 5.56 2.75 15.30
C LEU A 366 6.28 1.51 15.84
N THR A 367 7.24 1.01 15.09
CA THR A 367 8.11 -0.12 15.42
C THR A 367 9.34 0.35 16.19
N GLY A 368 9.93 -0.52 16.99
CA GLY A 368 11.21 -0.26 17.67
C GLY A 368 12.45 -0.35 16.77
N HIS A 369 12.25 -0.45 15.45
CA HIS A 369 13.28 -0.71 14.45
C HIS A 369 12.94 -0.07 13.11
N VAL A 370 13.96 0.05 12.26
CA VAL A 370 13.85 0.48 10.86
C VAL A 370 14.53 -0.54 9.94
N ASN A 371 14.13 -0.56 8.68
CA ASN A 371 14.62 -1.49 7.68
C ASN A 371 15.31 -0.76 6.53
N LEU A 372 16.30 -1.40 5.91
CA LEU A 372 17.04 -0.84 4.78
C LEU A 372 17.08 -1.84 3.63
N LYS A 373 16.46 -1.47 2.50
CA LYS A 373 16.66 -2.17 1.23
C LYS A 373 17.79 -1.50 0.45
N VAL A 374 18.72 -2.27 -0.09
CA VAL A 374 19.80 -1.80 -0.95
C VAL A 374 19.68 -2.47 -2.31
N GLU A 375 19.61 -1.65 -3.36
CA GLU A 375 19.51 -2.12 -4.75
C GLU A 375 20.79 -1.75 -5.51
N LEU A 376 21.37 -2.74 -6.19
CA LEU A 376 22.50 -2.60 -7.09
C LEU A 376 22.04 -2.71 -8.56
N PRO A 377 22.73 -2.07 -9.51
CA PRO A 377 22.36 -2.14 -10.93
C PRO A 377 22.61 -3.54 -11.54
N GLU A 378 23.47 -4.34 -10.92
CA GLU A 378 23.72 -5.74 -11.23
C GLU A 378 24.29 -6.45 -9.98
N LYS A 379 24.50 -7.77 -10.07
CA LYS A 379 25.01 -8.56 -8.94
C LYS A 379 26.35 -8.03 -8.42
N GLY A 380 26.44 -7.95 -7.10
CA GLY A 380 27.61 -7.44 -6.41
C GLY A 380 27.64 -7.85 -4.95
N SER A 381 28.44 -7.10 -4.19
CA SER A 381 28.60 -7.28 -2.75
C SER A 381 28.36 -5.98 -2.02
N ILE A 382 27.84 -6.10 -0.81
CA ILE A 382 27.62 -4.97 0.08
C ILE A 382 28.21 -5.23 1.47
N GLU A 383 28.68 -4.17 2.09
CA GLU A 383 29.11 -4.16 3.49
C GLU A 383 28.36 -3.06 4.23
N LEU A 384 27.61 -3.44 5.26
CA LEU A 384 26.90 -2.51 6.12
C LEU A 384 27.73 -2.28 7.40
N ARG A 385 28.02 -1.02 7.70
CA ARG A 385 28.71 -0.60 8.93
C ARG A 385 27.83 0.34 9.73
N LYS A 386 27.78 0.15 11.05
CA LYS A 386 27.15 1.12 11.97
C LYS A 386 28.18 2.15 12.40
N ASN A 387 27.90 3.42 12.18
CA ASN A 387 28.79 4.51 12.56
C ASN A 387 28.72 4.69 14.08
N VAL A 388 29.89 4.75 14.75
CA VAL A 388 29.94 5.01 16.18
C VAL A 388 29.95 6.52 16.40
N ASN A 389 28.85 7.07 16.93
CA ASN A 389 28.81 8.45 17.41
C ASN A 389 29.81 8.60 18.56
N GLY A 390 30.97 9.21 18.28
CA GLY A 390 31.86 9.68 19.33
C GLY A 390 31.12 10.73 20.15
N LYS A 391 31.03 10.53 21.47
CA LYS A 391 30.44 11.51 22.40
C LYS A 391 31.02 12.90 22.17
N ASP A 392 30.12 13.88 22.06
CA ASP A 392 30.25 15.32 22.26
C ASP A 392 31.59 15.99 21.90
N GLY A 393 31.56 16.77 20.83
CA GLY A 393 32.43 17.94 20.65
C GLY A 393 33.84 17.66 20.13
N ASP A 394 33.95 17.27 18.86
CA ASP A 394 35.04 17.63 17.93
C ASP A 394 35.04 16.63 16.76
N VAL A 395 34.11 16.81 15.81
CA VAL A 395 34.25 16.18 14.49
C VAL A 395 34.70 17.24 13.52
N LYS A 396 36.02 17.34 13.35
CA LYS A 396 36.59 17.89 12.11
C LYS A 396 36.30 16.87 11.01
N GLU A 397 35.69 17.34 9.91
CA GLU A 397 35.59 16.59 8.65
C GLU A 397 36.93 15.93 8.34
N GLY A 398 36.97 14.60 8.34
CA GLY A 398 38.13 13.85 7.88
C GLY A 398 38.58 12.64 8.70
N ASN A 399 38.05 12.38 9.90
CA ASN A 399 38.42 11.19 10.69
C ASN A 399 37.22 10.60 11.45
N VAL A 400 36.27 9.99 10.72
CA VAL A 400 35.34 9.04 11.34
C VAL A 400 36.11 7.74 11.54
N LYS A 401 36.31 7.33 12.81
CA LYS A 401 36.84 5.99 13.13
C LYS A 401 35.96 4.94 12.45
N GLU A 402 36.58 3.92 11.86
CA GLU A 402 35.87 2.80 11.21
C GLU A 402 34.71 2.31 12.08
N GLY A 403 33.47 2.43 11.58
CA GLY A 403 32.29 1.87 12.23
C GLY A 403 32.39 0.35 12.35
N ASN A 404 31.66 -0.23 13.29
CA ASN A 404 31.62 -1.69 13.43
C ASN A 404 30.91 -2.28 12.20
N ILE A 405 31.53 -3.27 11.57
CA ILE A 405 30.88 -4.05 10.50
C ILE A 405 29.68 -4.77 11.14
N VAL A 406 28.49 -4.50 10.59
CA VAL A 406 27.25 -5.20 10.95
C VAL A 406 27.24 -6.53 10.20
N THR A 407 27.40 -6.48 8.88
CA THR A 407 27.46 -7.68 8.02
C THR A 407 28.10 -7.35 6.66
N SER A 408 28.48 -8.41 5.93
CA SER A 408 29.00 -8.35 4.57
C SER A 408 28.36 -9.45 3.73
N LEU A 409 27.77 -9.07 2.60
CA LEU A 409 26.97 -9.96 1.73
C LEU A 409 27.48 -9.87 0.30
N GLN A 410 27.28 -10.92 -0.50
CA GLN A 410 27.88 -11.06 -1.82
C GLN A 410 26.94 -11.77 -2.80
N HIS A 411 27.19 -11.55 -4.09
CA HIS A 411 26.59 -12.23 -5.24
C HIS A 411 25.09 -12.00 -5.46
N ASP A 412 24.59 -10.82 -5.08
CA ASP A 412 23.21 -10.43 -5.34
C ASP A 412 23.06 -8.97 -5.75
N ASP A 413 21.89 -8.64 -6.31
CA ASP A 413 21.53 -7.30 -6.76
C ASP A 413 20.53 -6.59 -5.83
N GLU A 414 19.84 -7.31 -4.95
CA GLU A 414 18.99 -6.73 -3.91
C GLU A 414 19.32 -7.31 -2.53
N PHE A 415 19.36 -6.45 -1.52
CA PHE A 415 19.64 -6.83 -0.14
C PHE A 415 18.68 -6.12 0.82
N LEU A 416 18.06 -6.87 1.74
CA LEU A 416 17.15 -6.34 2.75
C LEU A 416 17.74 -6.54 4.14
N PHE A 417 17.96 -5.45 4.87
CA PHE A 417 18.40 -5.46 6.26
C PHE A 417 17.22 -5.16 7.17
N LEU A 418 16.88 -6.13 8.03
CA LEU A 418 15.79 -6.02 8.98
C LEU A 418 16.30 -5.71 10.39
N GLY A 419 15.54 -4.89 11.12
CA GLY A 419 15.77 -4.67 12.54
C GLY A 419 16.93 -3.71 12.86
N LEU A 420 17.20 -2.71 12.01
CA LEU A 420 18.22 -1.69 12.31
C LEU A 420 17.71 -0.71 13.38
N GLU A 421 18.65 -0.09 14.11
CA GLU A 421 18.30 0.87 15.15
C GLU A 421 17.87 2.21 14.53
N PRO A 422 16.70 2.75 14.89
CA PRO A 422 16.27 4.07 14.44
C PRO A 422 17.25 5.16 14.89
N GLU A 423 17.28 6.27 14.14
CA GLU A 423 18.13 7.45 14.36
C GLU A 423 19.65 7.16 14.34
N SER A 424 20.04 5.94 13.99
CA SER A 424 21.45 5.56 13.87
C SER A 424 21.97 5.84 12.47
N SER A 425 23.23 6.27 12.40
CA SER A 425 23.92 6.46 11.13
C SER A 425 24.62 5.17 10.68
N TYR A 426 24.42 4.80 9.43
CA TYR A 426 25.01 3.65 8.78
C TYR A 426 25.84 4.09 7.58
N THR A 427 26.78 3.23 7.19
CA THR A 427 27.59 3.36 5.99
C THR A 427 27.44 2.07 5.19
N VAL A 428 26.99 2.19 3.94
CA VAL A 428 26.87 1.09 2.99
C VAL A 428 27.98 1.22 1.97
N ARG A 429 28.82 0.19 1.85
CA ARG A 429 29.81 0.06 0.78
C ARG A 429 29.35 -0.98 -0.21
N ALA A 430 29.35 -0.66 -1.49
CA ALA A 430 28.93 -1.56 -2.55
C ALA A 430 30.01 -1.72 -3.64
N SER A 431 30.09 -2.92 -4.22
CA SER A 431 30.95 -3.22 -5.38
C SER A 431 30.29 -4.26 -6.29
N LEU A 432 30.47 -4.14 -7.61
CA LEU A 432 29.89 -5.06 -8.59
C LEU A 432 30.79 -6.27 -8.88
N ASP A 433 30.19 -7.44 -9.10
CA ASP A 433 30.90 -8.68 -9.39
C ASP A 433 31.60 -8.65 -10.76
N SER A 434 31.06 -7.88 -11.71
CA SER A 434 31.59 -7.75 -13.07
C SER A 434 32.93 -7.02 -13.16
N GLY A 435 33.30 -6.28 -12.11
CA GLY A 435 34.42 -5.34 -12.12
C GLY A 435 34.20 -4.10 -13.00
N ASN A 436 33.01 -3.93 -13.60
CA ASN A 436 32.59 -2.68 -14.23
C ASN A 436 32.35 -1.61 -13.13
N SER A 437 32.65 -0.35 -13.43
CA SER A 437 32.80 0.68 -12.38
C SER A 437 31.47 1.16 -11.76
N LEU A 438 31.04 0.52 -10.68
CA LEU A 438 30.94 1.21 -9.39
C LEU A 438 32.33 1.10 -8.76
N GLU A 439 33.21 2.10 -8.91
CA GLU A 439 34.37 2.17 -8.00
C GLU A 439 33.79 2.18 -6.58
N GLU A 440 34.17 1.24 -5.70
CA GLU A 440 33.64 1.05 -4.34
C GLU A 440 32.92 2.31 -3.83
N GLU A 441 31.59 2.31 -3.96
CA GLU A 441 30.80 3.48 -3.66
C GLU A 441 30.34 3.36 -2.21
N GLU A 442 30.70 4.35 -1.40
CA GLU A 442 30.33 4.44 -0.01
C GLU A 442 29.22 5.48 0.13
N LYS A 443 28.03 5.05 0.56
CA LYS A 443 26.93 5.95 0.90
C LYS A 443 26.69 5.93 2.40
N LYS A 444 26.52 7.12 2.99
CA LYS A 444 26.20 7.31 4.41
C LYS A 444 24.78 7.79 4.53
N LEU A 445 24.04 7.24 5.48
CA LEU A 445 22.66 7.58 5.74
C LEU A 445 22.35 7.47 7.23
N THR A 446 21.46 8.32 7.72
CA THR A 446 20.84 8.19 9.03
C THR A 446 19.43 7.65 8.81
N LEU A 447 19.10 6.54 9.46
CA LEU A 447 17.81 5.87 9.27
C LEU A 447 16.83 6.33 10.34
N GLU A 448 16.00 7.31 10.00
CA GLU A 448 14.87 7.72 10.85
C GLU A 448 13.64 6.83 10.63
N THR A 449 13.51 6.30 9.42
CA THR A 449 12.41 5.44 8.94
C THR A 449 12.99 4.38 8.00
N ASP A 450 12.15 3.46 7.53
CA ASP A 450 12.54 2.49 6.53
C ASP A 450 13.00 3.21 5.25
N SER A 451 13.96 2.63 4.55
CA SER A 451 14.61 3.31 3.42
C SER A 451 15.02 2.35 2.32
N VAL A 452 14.99 2.85 1.09
CA VAL A 452 15.56 2.18 -0.08
C VAL A 452 16.76 2.97 -0.58
N LEU A 453 17.93 2.33 -0.63
CA LEU A 453 19.18 2.88 -1.11
C LEU A 453 19.55 2.27 -2.46
N LYS A 454 19.42 3.05 -3.54
CA LYS A 454 19.76 2.61 -4.89
C LYS A 454 21.17 3.04 -5.28
N PHE A 455 21.97 2.12 -5.81
CA PHE A 455 23.23 2.41 -6.49
C PHE A 455 23.00 2.43 -8.00
N THR A 456 23.69 3.33 -8.70
CA THR A 456 23.54 3.53 -10.16
C THR A 456 24.91 3.57 -10.81
N GLU A 457 25.05 3.01 -12.01
CA GLU A 457 26.32 3.09 -12.75
C GLU A 457 26.75 4.55 -12.99
N LYS A 458 28.05 4.85 -12.83
CA LYS A 458 28.61 6.18 -13.16
C LYS A 458 28.32 6.53 -14.62
N GLY A 459 27.43 7.49 -14.86
CA GLY A 459 27.09 8.01 -16.20
C GLY A 459 25.59 8.14 -16.51
N GLN A 460 24.73 7.60 -15.66
CA GLN A 460 23.29 7.91 -15.65
C GLN A 460 23.03 9.01 -14.62
N GLN A 461 22.96 10.28 -15.05
CA GLN A 461 22.35 11.31 -14.21
C GLN A 461 20.85 11.05 -14.16
N ILE A 462 20.37 10.60 -13.00
CA ILE A 462 18.98 10.78 -12.60
C ILE A 462 18.96 12.10 -11.82
N GLU A 463 18.03 13.00 -12.16
CA GLU A 463 17.80 14.22 -11.39
C GLU A 463 17.39 13.82 -9.97
N GLU A 464 18.32 13.91 -9.01
CA GLU A 464 18.02 13.81 -7.59
C GLU A 464 17.08 14.97 -7.23
N SER A 465 15.83 14.65 -6.89
CA SER A 465 14.94 15.58 -6.17
C SER A 465 15.39 15.61 -4.71
N SER A 466 16.34 16.47 -4.40
CA SER A 466 16.70 16.80 -3.02
C SER A 466 15.51 17.48 -2.34
N GLU A 467 14.92 16.83 -1.34
CA GLU A 467 14.10 17.50 -0.32
C GLU A 467 14.99 18.49 0.44
N ASP A 468 14.75 19.79 0.25
CA ASP A 468 15.34 20.85 1.08
C ASP A 468 14.24 21.57 1.87
N ASN A 469 14.46 21.63 3.18
CA ASN A 469 13.71 22.38 4.19
C ASN A 469 13.45 23.84 3.78
N PRO A 470 12.25 24.43 4.02
CA PRO A 470 12.02 25.84 3.78
C PRO A 470 12.25 26.68 5.05
N GLU A 471 13.24 27.56 5.03
CA GLU A 471 13.20 28.79 5.82
C GLU A 471 13.14 30.04 4.92
N SER A 472 12.01 30.73 5.06
CA SER A 472 11.72 32.16 4.86
C SER A 472 12.60 33.01 3.91
N SER A 473 11.97 33.61 2.89
CA SER A 473 11.68 35.05 2.89
C SER A 473 10.91 35.50 1.63
N SER A 474 10.19 36.60 1.82
CA SER A 474 9.18 37.25 1.00
C SER A 474 9.61 37.77 -0.38
N GLY A 475 8.68 37.71 -1.35
CA GLY A 475 8.29 38.92 -2.11
C GLY A 475 8.36 38.88 -3.65
N SER A 476 7.16 38.98 -4.25
CA SER A 476 6.84 39.73 -5.49
C SER A 476 7.25 39.17 -6.88
N GLY A 477 6.24 38.71 -7.64
CA GLY A 477 5.86 39.42 -8.88
C GLY A 477 6.04 38.73 -10.25
N LYS A 478 4.90 38.26 -10.80
CA LYS A 478 4.44 38.30 -12.22
C LYS A 478 5.17 37.54 -13.35
N ASN A 479 4.37 36.67 -13.99
CA ASN A 479 4.18 36.39 -15.43
C ASN A 479 5.36 35.94 -16.32
N SER A 480 5.26 34.73 -16.88
CA SER A 480 5.36 34.45 -18.34
C SER A 480 5.18 32.94 -18.60
N THR A 481 4.05 32.54 -19.19
CA THR A 481 3.89 32.09 -20.59
C THR A 481 4.95 31.12 -21.12
N ALA A 482 4.50 29.89 -21.33
CA ALA A 482 5.14 28.80 -22.05
C ALA A 482 5.64 29.20 -23.46
N SER A 483 6.81 28.69 -23.83
CA SER A 483 7.19 28.51 -25.23
C SER A 483 7.92 27.18 -25.41
N PHE A 484 7.31 26.34 -26.25
CA PHE A 484 7.79 25.05 -26.71
C PHE A 484 8.53 25.25 -28.04
N LEU A 485 9.61 24.47 -28.25
CA LEU A 485 10.26 24.06 -29.52
C LEU A 485 11.67 24.60 -29.88
N LYS A 486 12.57 23.60 -30.01
CA LYS A 486 13.71 23.40 -30.95
C LYS A 486 14.99 24.22 -30.69
N LYS A 487 16.21 23.68 -30.77
CA LYS A 487 16.76 22.65 -31.69
C LYS A 487 18.14 22.11 -31.22
N GLU A 488 18.47 20.93 -31.77
CA GLU A 488 19.61 19.98 -31.64
C GLU A 488 21.08 20.47 -31.73
N SER A 489 22.00 19.70 -31.12
CA SER A 489 23.13 18.94 -31.73
C SER A 489 24.02 18.35 -30.60
N GLY A 490 24.65 17.16 -30.60
CA GLY A 490 24.84 16.03 -31.52
C GLY A 490 25.76 14.95 -30.89
N LYS A 491 26.06 13.90 -31.68
CA LYS A 491 26.90 12.67 -31.47
C LYS A 491 26.19 11.47 -30.81
N SER A 492 25.80 10.39 -31.50
CA SER A 492 26.46 9.48 -32.49
C SER A 492 27.02 8.20 -31.85
N SER A 493 26.12 7.31 -31.41
CA SER A 493 26.34 5.85 -31.28
C SER A 493 25.02 5.07 -31.09
N SER A 494 23.98 5.70 -30.50
CA SER A 494 22.68 5.08 -30.19
C SER A 494 21.70 4.92 -31.38
N ASN A 495 21.92 5.65 -32.48
CA ASN A 495 21.01 5.60 -33.63
C ASN A 495 21.16 4.33 -34.46
N LEU A 496 22.32 3.66 -34.47
CA LEU A 496 22.52 2.44 -35.26
C LEU A 496 21.79 1.24 -34.65
N THR A 497 21.82 1.10 -33.32
CA THR A 497 21.16 0.01 -32.59
C THR A 497 19.63 0.11 -32.67
N ARG A 498 19.08 1.33 -32.61
CA ARG A 498 17.65 1.58 -32.87
C ARG A 498 17.26 1.29 -34.32
N LEU A 499 18.11 1.64 -35.28
CA LEU A 499 17.83 1.36 -36.70
C LEU A 499 17.84 -0.15 -37.00
N ILE A 500 18.76 -0.91 -36.38
CA ILE A 500 18.79 -2.37 -36.46
C ILE A 500 17.54 -2.97 -35.81
N GLY A 501 17.13 -2.46 -34.63
CA GLY A 501 15.90 -2.89 -33.95
C GLY A 501 14.65 -2.73 -34.81
N TYR A 502 14.48 -1.56 -35.45
CA TYR A 502 13.35 -1.32 -36.36
C TYR A 502 13.40 -2.19 -37.62
N LEU A 503 14.60 -2.52 -38.11
CA LEU A 503 14.77 -3.40 -39.27
C LEU A 503 14.39 -4.85 -38.94
N VAL A 504 14.72 -5.32 -37.73
CA VAL A 504 14.32 -6.65 -37.23
C VAL A 504 12.80 -6.73 -37.02
N ILE A 505 12.19 -5.73 -36.37
CA ILE A 505 10.74 -5.66 -36.19
C ILE A 505 10.01 -5.64 -37.54
N GLY A 506 10.54 -4.87 -38.51
CA GLY A 506 10.02 -4.82 -39.86
C GLY A 506 10.07 -6.17 -40.58
N LEU A 507 11.17 -6.91 -40.45
CA LEU A 507 11.32 -8.24 -41.06
C LEU A 507 10.39 -9.28 -40.41
N VAL A 508 10.20 -9.26 -39.09
CA VAL A 508 9.29 -10.16 -38.37
C VAL A 508 7.84 -9.91 -38.79
N ASN A 509 7.42 -8.65 -38.85
CA ASN A 509 6.07 -8.29 -39.30
C ASN A 509 5.83 -8.66 -40.76
N LEU A 510 6.82 -8.47 -41.64
CA LEU A 510 6.72 -8.86 -43.05
C LEU A 510 6.61 -10.38 -43.21
N ALA A 511 7.36 -11.17 -42.43
CA ALA A 511 7.25 -12.62 -42.42
C ALA A 511 5.87 -13.09 -41.92
N GLY A 512 5.34 -12.45 -40.88
CA GLY A 512 3.98 -12.71 -40.38
C GLY A 512 2.90 -12.47 -41.43
N ILE A 513 2.97 -11.36 -42.17
CA ILE A 513 2.04 -11.03 -43.26
C ILE A 513 2.11 -12.05 -44.40
N VAL A 514 3.32 -12.51 -44.77
CA VAL A 514 3.49 -13.54 -45.81
C VAL A 514 2.90 -14.88 -45.37
N ILE A 515 3.03 -15.25 -44.09
CA ILE A 515 2.44 -16.48 -43.54
C ILE A 515 0.91 -16.38 -43.54
N ILE A 516 0.34 -15.25 -43.09
CA ILE A 516 -1.10 -15.01 -43.09
C ILE A 516 -1.66 -15.05 -44.53
N ALA A 517 -1.01 -14.38 -45.48
CA ALA A 517 -1.40 -14.40 -46.89
C ALA A 517 -1.36 -15.81 -47.50
N LYS A 518 -0.41 -16.66 -47.06
CA LYS A 518 -0.27 -18.04 -47.55
C LYS A 518 -1.30 -18.99 -46.93
N ILE A 519 -1.79 -18.69 -45.72
CA ILE A 519 -2.91 -19.40 -45.07
C ILE A 519 -4.23 -19.00 -45.73
N LEU A 520 -4.45 -17.70 -45.97
CA LEU A 520 -5.67 -17.20 -46.61
C LEU A 520 -5.83 -17.64 -48.08
N LYS A 521 -4.72 -17.95 -48.78
CA LYS A 521 -4.76 -18.47 -50.16
C LYS A 521 -5.03 -19.98 -50.26
N LYS A 522 -5.13 -20.68 -49.12
CA LYS A 522 -5.43 -22.12 -49.02
C LYS A 522 -6.78 -22.41 -48.35
N GLY A 523 -7.56 -21.38 -48.03
CA GLY A 523 -8.95 -21.48 -47.58
C GLY A 523 -9.93 -21.53 -48.74
#